data_AF-A0A2H3GKR1-F1
#
_entry.id   AF-A0A2H3GKR1-F1
#
_cell.length_a   1.000
_cell.length_b   1.000
_cell.length_c   1.000
_cell.angle_alpha   90.00
_cell.angle_beta   90.00
_cell.angle_gamma   90.00
#
_symmetry.space_group_name_H-M   'P 1'
#
loop_
_entity.id
_entity.type
_entity.pdbx_description
1 polymer ?
#
loop_
_entity_poly.entity_id
_entity_poly.type
_entity_poly.pdbx_seq_one_letter_code
_entity_poly.pdbx_strand_id
1 'polypeptide(L)'
;MGQLFPQFTRLPPEVRAAIWEHTLPEGDGGAALYMYNMDWWAQYSPPGVAFHDMTTQGIQKLSRTPRVQVPIPTCAAVCKEGRRVVEQWRKKNNLGWYFREETKGDILVRPFDAERDILYVSRLKWESFQLLAVDWENDDEHAAVVRIMESIKYLALPAFTAYYSISTIAALLPWMKNIKTIYVVDSRHQSNTGRTGAATMGT
;
A
#
# COMPACT_ATOMS: atom_id res chain seq x y z
N MET A 1 20.97 -39.70 -22.69
CA MET A 1 20.17 -39.01 -23.73
C MET A 1 19.95 -37.58 -23.27
N GLY A 2 20.52 -36.60 -23.96
CA GLY A 2 20.36 -35.18 -23.60
C GLY A 2 19.06 -34.66 -24.20
N GLN A 3 18.00 -34.59 -23.41
CA GLN A 3 16.75 -33.98 -23.85
C GLN A 3 16.96 -32.46 -23.88
N LEU A 4 17.26 -31.91 -25.07
CA LEU A 4 17.34 -30.47 -25.26
C LEU A 4 15.94 -29.89 -25.13
N PHE A 5 15.74 -29.06 -24.10
CA PHE A 5 14.53 -28.28 -23.97
C PHE A 5 14.38 -27.36 -25.20
N PRO A 6 13.24 -27.38 -25.91
CA PRO A 6 13.06 -26.52 -27.07
C PRO A 6 13.20 -25.05 -26.65
N GLN A 7 13.82 -24.24 -27.50
CA GLN A 7 13.88 -22.78 -27.28
C GLN A 7 12.46 -22.24 -27.11
N PHE A 8 12.28 -21.32 -26.15
CA PHE A 8 10.96 -20.79 -25.80
C PHE A 8 10.18 -20.32 -27.03
N THR A 9 10.85 -19.66 -27.99
CA THR A 9 10.26 -19.14 -29.24
C THR A 9 9.70 -20.21 -30.17
N ARG A 10 10.12 -21.48 -30.03
CA ARG A 10 9.67 -22.62 -30.84
C ARG A 10 8.50 -23.37 -30.24
N LEU A 11 8.08 -23.01 -29.03
CA LEU A 11 6.90 -23.59 -28.38
C LEU A 11 5.61 -23.10 -29.07
N PRO A 12 4.56 -23.94 -29.13
CA PRO A 12 3.24 -23.50 -29.58
C PRO A 12 2.76 -22.26 -28.81
N PRO A 13 2.03 -21.33 -29.44
CA PRO A 13 1.55 -20.10 -28.80
C PRO A 13 0.78 -20.35 -27.50
N GLU A 14 0.01 -21.43 -27.43
CA GLU A 14 -0.78 -21.82 -26.26
C GLU A 14 0.11 -22.19 -25.08
N VAL A 15 1.20 -22.92 -25.35
CA VAL A 15 2.19 -23.30 -24.32
C VAL A 15 2.94 -22.07 -23.83
N ARG A 16 3.33 -21.15 -24.72
CA ARG A 16 4.00 -19.90 -24.35
C ARG A 16 3.09 -19.01 -23.50
N ALA A 17 1.80 -18.91 -23.86
CA ALA A 17 0.81 -18.19 -23.07
C ALA A 17 0.64 -18.81 -21.68
N ALA A 18 0.51 -20.13 -21.58
CA ALA A 18 0.39 -20.83 -20.31
C ALA A 18 1.62 -20.62 -19.41
N ILE A 19 2.83 -20.62 -19.98
CA ILE A 19 4.06 -20.29 -19.25
C ILE A 19 4.01 -18.86 -18.72
N TRP A 20 3.63 -17.88 -19.55
CA TRP A 20 3.51 -16.50 -19.09
C TRP A 20 2.48 -16.34 -17.97
N GLU A 21 1.33 -17.00 -18.10
CA GLU A 21 0.28 -16.97 -17.07
C GLU A 21 0.78 -17.55 -15.73
N HIS A 22 1.58 -18.61 -15.76
CA HIS A 22 2.20 -19.20 -14.56
C HIS A 22 3.24 -18.28 -13.89
N THR A 23 3.77 -17.27 -14.61
CA THR A 23 4.69 -16.29 -14.01
C THR A 23 3.97 -15.14 -13.30
N LEU A 24 2.64 -15.05 -13.42
CA LEU A 24 1.87 -13.98 -12.81
C LEU A 24 1.67 -14.24 -11.32
N PRO A 25 1.67 -13.17 -10.49
CA PRO A 25 1.23 -13.28 -9.11
C PRO A 25 -0.22 -13.76 -9.02
N GLU A 26 -0.51 -14.49 -7.96
CA GLU A 26 -1.89 -14.82 -7.60
C GLU A 26 -2.63 -13.55 -7.16
N GLY A 27 -3.82 -13.32 -7.72
CA GLY A 27 -4.68 -12.21 -7.35
C GLY A 27 -4.07 -10.83 -7.61
N ASP A 28 -4.30 -9.92 -6.68
CA ASP A 28 -4.01 -8.49 -6.75
C ASP A 28 -2.88 -8.05 -5.79
N GLY A 29 -2.02 -9.00 -5.38
CA GLY A 29 -0.88 -8.74 -4.50
C GLY A 29 -1.11 -9.04 -3.02
N GLY A 30 -2.30 -9.53 -2.63
CA GLY A 30 -2.58 -9.95 -1.25
C GLY A 30 -2.64 -8.79 -0.25
N ALA A 31 -2.54 -9.10 1.05
CA ALA A 31 -2.54 -8.10 2.12
C ALA A 31 -1.30 -7.19 2.03
N ALA A 32 -1.49 -5.87 2.13
CA ALA A 32 -0.41 -4.91 2.03
C ALA A 32 -0.29 -4.02 3.27
N LEU A 33 0.93 -3.53 3.51
CA LEU A 33 1.20 -2.49 4.48
C LEU A 33 0.97 -1.13 3.84
N TYR A 34 -0.03 -0.40 4.31
CA TYR A 34 -0.37 0.94 3.82
C TYR A 34 0.16 2.02 4.77
N MET A 35 1.00 2.93 4.27
CA MET A 35 1.51 4.02 5.09
C MET A 35 0.43 5.08 5.33
N TYR A 36 0.12 5.33 6.60
CA TYR A 36 -0.80 6.37 7.00
C TYR A 36 -0.42 7.73 6.39
N ASN A 37 -1.41 8.36 5.78
CA ASN A 37 -1.36 9.69 5.21
C ASN A 37 -2.77 10.31 5.23
N MET A 38 -2.87 11.56 4.79
CA MET A 38 -4.14 12.28 4.80
C MET A 38 -5.12 11.78 3.73
N ASP A 39 -4.67 11.14 2.64
CA ASP A 39 -5.58 10.53 1.65
C ASP A 39 -6.40 9.40 2.27
N TRP A 40 -5.77 8.58 3.13
CA TRP A 40 -6.46 7.53 3.88
C TRP A 40 -7.45 8.09 4.88
N TRP A 41 -7.11 9.20 5.55
CA TRP A 41 -8.04 9.85 6.48
C TRP A 41 -9.25 10.44 5.75
N ALA A 42 -8.99 11.16 4.64
CA ALA A 42 -9.99 11.90 3.90
C ALA A 42 -11.03 11.03 3.16
N GLN A 43 -10.78 9.71 3.03
CA GLN A 43 -11.76 8.80 2.42
C GLN A 43 -13.02 8.60 3.28
N TYR A 44 -12.93 8.84 4.59
CA TYR A 44 -14.03 8.66 5.54
C TYR A 44 -14.71 9.98 5.93
N SER A 45 -14.17 11.09 5.45
CA SER A 45 -14.72 12.43 5.66
C SER A 45 -15.82 12.69 4.62
N PRO A 46 -17.03 13.10 5.04
CA PRO A 46 -18.04 13.53 4.10
C PRO A 46 -17.51 14.63 3.16
N PRO A 47 -17.96 14.69 1.90
CA PRO A 47 -17.68 15.85 1.05
C PRO A 47 -18.16 17.14 1.75
N GLY A 48 -17.28 18.11 1.94
CA GLY A 48 -17.61 19.40 2.57
C GLY A 48 -17.32 19.50 4.07
N VAL A 49 -17.11 18.38 4.78
CA VAL A 49 -16.59 18.42 6.16
C VAL A 49 -15.09 18.61 6.09
N ALA A 50 -14.63 19.81 6.45
CA ALA A 50 -13.22 20.09 6.66
C ALA A 50 -12.95 19.99 8.16
N PHE A 51 -12.00 19.13 8.55
CA PHE A 51 -11.52 19.13 9.93
C PHE A 51 -10.86 20.48 10.21
N HIS A 52 -11.15 21.07 11.35
CA HIS A 52 -10.70 22.41 11.71
C HIS A 52 -9.19 22.67 11.49
N ASP A 53 -8.32 21.69 11.72
CA ASP A 53 -6.86 21.86 11.53
C ASP A 53 -6.37 21.51 10.10
N MET A 54 -7.27 21.05 9.24
CA MET A 54 -7.00 20.83 7.81
C MET A 54 -7.59 21.98 7.01
N THR A 55 -6.74 22.94 6.61
CA THR A 55 -7.18 24.01 5.69
C THR A 55 -8.03 23.43 4.55
N THR A 56 -9.22 23.98 4.34
CA THR A 56 -10.21 23.46 3.37
C THR A 56 -9.62 23.26 1.96
N GLN A 57 -8.60 24.05 1.61
CA GLN A 57 -7.86 23.95 0.35
C GLN A 57 -6.95 22.71 0.23
N GLY A 58 -6.40 22.22 1.34
CA GLY A 58 -5.57 21.01 1.37
C GLY A 58 -6.39 19.74 1.12
N ILE A 59 -7.58 19.67 1.71
CA ILE A 59 -8.47 18.49 1.63
C ILE A 59 -9.05 18.29 0.24
N GLN A 60 -9.39 19.39 -0.47
CA GLN A 60 -9.94 19.33 -1.82
C GLN A 60 -8.94 18.77 -2.85
N LYS A 61 -7.64 18.88 -2.57
CA LYS A 61 -6.57 18.32 -3.42
C LYS A 61 -6.24 16.86 -3.10
N LEU A 62 -6.76 16.31 -2.00
CA LEU A 62 -6.55 14.92 -1.64
C LEU A 62 -7.29 14.02 -2.61
N SER A 63 -6.68 12.89 -2.97
CA SER A 63 -7.31 11.93 -3.86
C SER A 63 -8.49 11.23 -3.19
N ARG A 64 -8.55 11.20 -1.85
CA ARG A 64 -9.54 10.45 -1.04
C ARG A 64 -9.65 8.97 -1.42
N THR A 65 -8.64 8.44 -2.10
CA THR A 65 -8.57 7.07 -2.59
C THR A 65 -7.18 6.56 -2.25
N PRO A 66 -6.99 6.00 -1.03
CA PRO A 66 -5.74 5.37 -0.67
C PRO A 66 -5.45 4.21 -1.63
N ARG A 67 -4.27 4.24 -2.25
CA ARG A 67 -3.83 3.26 -3.24
C ARG A 67 -2.68 2.43 -2.70
N VAL A 68 -2.81 1.12 -2.77
CA VAL A 68 -1.74 0.17 -2.51
C VAL A 68 -1.02 -0.12 -3.81
N GLN A 69 0.31 -0.08 -3.78
CA GLN A 69 1.14 -0.47 -4.92
C GLN A 69 1.18 -2.00 -5.04
N VAL A 70 0.92 -2.50 -6.24
CA VAL A 70 1.04 -3.91 -6.61
C VAL A 70 2.31 -4.09 -7.44
N PRO A 71 3.13 -5.12 -7.18
CA PRO A 71 4.31 -5.40 -8.00
C PRO A 71 3.92 -5.60 -9.46
N ILE A 72 4.63 -4.94 -10.38
CA ILE A 72 4.46 -5.16 -11.80
C ILE A 72 5.13 -6.50 -12.15
N PRO A 73 4.42 -7.48 -12.73
CA PRO A 73 5.02 -8.75 -13.09
C PRO A 73 6.18 -8.55 -14.08
N THR A 74 7.34 -9.17 -13.82
CA THR A 74 8.57 -8.98 -14.63
C THR A 74 8.36 -9.33 -16.10
N CYS A 75 7.46 -10.26 -16.42
CA CYS A 75 7.12 -10.65 -17.79
C CYS A 75 6.54 -9.50 -18.62
N ALA A 76 6.04 -8.41 -18.01
CA ALA A 76 5.60 -7.20 -18.71
C ALA A 76 6.73 -6.51 -19.52
N ALA A 77 7.97 -6.64 -19.04
CA ALA A 77 9.14 -5.99 -19.62
C ALA A 77 9.85 -6.87 -20.67
N VAL A 78 9.56 -8.17 -20.73
CA VAL A 78 10.32 -9.13 -21.55
C VAL A 78 9.98 -9.02 -23.03
N CYS A 79 8.70 -9.12 -23.40
CA CYS A 79 8.27 -9.10 -24.79
C CYS A 79 6.79 -8.71 -24.95
N LYS A 80 6.31 -8.61 -26.20
CA LYS A 80 4.91 -8.27 -26.50
C LYS A 80 3.91 -9.29 -25.93
N GLU A 81 4.26 -10.58 -25.95
CA GLU A 81 3.39 -11.64 -25.42
C GLU A 81 3.24 -11.55 -23.90
N GLY A 82 4.35 -11.41 -23.17
CA GLY A 82 4.33 -11.22 -21.72
C GLY A 82 3.52 -9.98 -21.32
N ARG A 83 3.72 -8.85 -22.03
CA ARG A 83 2.93 -7.63 -21.80
C ARG A 83 1.43 -7.84 -22.02
N ARG A 84 1.03 -8.60 -23.04
CA ARG A 84 -0.38 -8.91 -23.30
C ARG A 84 -1.01 -9.71 -22.16
N VAL A 85 -0.29 -10.71 -21.64
CA VAL A 85 -0.74 -11.54 -20.52
C VAL A 85 -0.87 -10.72 -19.24
N VAL A 86 0.09 -9.83 -18.97
CA VAL A 86 0.01 -8.92 -17.82
C VAL A 86 -1.18 -7.96 -17.93
N GLU A 87 -1.48 -7.44 -19.12
CA GLU A 87 -2.63 -6.55 -19.32
C GLU A 87 -3.97 -7.28 -19.09
N GLN A 88 -4.07 -8.56 -19.48
CA GLN A 88 -5.25 -9.38 -19.19
C GLN A 88 -5.40 -9.65 -17.69
N TRP A 89 -4.31 -10.03 -17.02
CA TRP A 89 -4.27 -10.21 -15.57
C TRP A 89 -4.61 -8.93 -14.80
N ARG A 90 -4.09 -7.79 -15.24
CA ARG A 90 -4.40 -6.47 -14.67
C ARG A 90 -5.91 -6.21 -14.67
N LYS A 91 -6.55 -6.40 -15.83
CA LYS A 91 -8.00 -6.23 -15.98
C LYS A 91 -8.79 -7.22 -15.14
N LYS A 92 -8.39 -8.49 -15.12
CA LYS A 92 -9.03 -9.54 -14.32
C LYS A 92 -9.03 -9.22 -12.82
N ASN A 93 -7.97 -8.59 -12.33
CA ASN A 93 -7.78 -8.24 -10.91
C ASN A 93 -8.16 -6.78 -10.58
N ASN A 94 -8.85 -6.05 -11.47
CA ASN A 94 -9.27 -4.67 -11.26
C ASN A 94 -8.13 -3.71 -10.87
N LEU A 95 -6.95 -3.91 -11.45
CA LEU A 95 -5.75 -3.11 -11.15
C LEU A 95 -5.66 -1.88 -12.05
N GLY A 96 -5.30 -0.74 -11.47
CA GLY A 96 -5.13 0.54 -12.16
C GLY A 96 -3.66 0.84 -12.47
N TRP A 97 -3.42 1.56 -13.57
CA TRP A 97 -2.17 2.28 -13.75
C TRP A 97 -2.28 3.65 -13.07
N TYR A 98 -1.23 4.04 -12.36
CA TYR A 98 -1.12 5.34 -11.72
C TYR A 98 0.26 5.92 -11.98
N PHE A 99 0.30 7.14 -12.50
CA PHE A 99 1.55 7.85 -12.69
C PHE A 99 2.01 8.44 -11.35
N ARG A 100 3.14 7.95 -10.84
CA ARG A 100 3.74 8.47 -9.61
C ARG A 100 4.66 9.64 -9.97
N GLU A 101 4.29 10.84 -9.53
CA GLU A 101 5.03 12.07 -9.82
C GLU A 101 6.43 12.08 -9.23
N GLU A 102 6.64 11.51 -8.04
CA GLU A 102 7.92 11.53 -7.34
C GLU A 102 8.98 10.68 -8.06
N THR A 103 8.57 9.56 -8.64
CA THR A 103 9.48 8.64 -9.36
C THR A 103 9.39 8.78 -10.87
N LYS A 104 8.52 9.66 -11.38
CA LYS A 104 8.25 9.87 -12.81
C LYS A 104 8.01 8.56 -13.57
N GLY A 105 7.14 7.71 -13.02
CA GLY A 105 6.89 6.39 -13.59
C GLY A 105 5.51 5.84 -13.26
N ASP A 106 5.02 4.97 -14.14
CA ASP A 106 3.77 4.26 -13.92
C ASP A 106 3.97 3.13 -12.91
N ILE A 107 3.10 3.12 -11.91
CA ILE A 107 2.97 2.03 -10.95
C ILE A 107 1.62 1.35 -11.15
N LEU A 108 1.58 0.06 -10.81
CA LEU A 108 0.34 -0.67 -10.73
C LEU A 108 -0.24 -0.54 -9.32
N VAL A 109 -1.54 -0.29 -9.23
CA VAL A 109 -2.21 0.00 -7.96
C VAL A 109 -3.55 -0.67 -7.85
N ARG A 110 -3.99 -0.87 -6.61
CA ARG A 110 -5.38 -1.17 -6.23
C ARG A 110 -5.83 -0.26 -5.09
N PRO A 111 -7.14 -0.09 -4.85
CA PRO A 111 -7.62 0.55 -3.63
C PRO A 111 -7.13 -0.19 -2.37
N PHE A 112 -6.92 0.56 -1.29
CA PHE A 112 -6.75 -0.01 0.05
C PHE A 112 -8.02 -0.77 0.45
N ASP A 113 -7.82 -1.92 1.09
CA ASP A 113 -8.89 -2.80 1.54
C ASP A 113 -8.79 -3.03 3.05
N ALA A 114 -9.67 -2.39 3.82
CA ALA A 114 -9.69 -2.47 5.28
C ALA A 114 -9.93 -3.89 5.83
N GLU A 115 -10.41 -4.84 5.01
CA GLU A 115 -10.63 -6.22 5.43
C GLU A 115 -9.36 -7.07 5.51
N ARG A 116 -8.28 -6.63 4.84
CA ARG A 116 -7.01 -7.39 4.78
C ARG A 116 -5.75 -6.55 4.86
N ASP A 117 -5.80 -5.28 4.50
CA ASP A 117 -4.64 -4.40 4.52
C ASP A 117 -4.37 -3.85 5.91
N ILE A 118 -3.10 -3.58 6.16
CA ILE A 118 -2.58 -3.15 7.46
C ILE A 118 -2.23 -1.67 7.39
N LEU A 119 -2.87 -0.85 8.22
CA LEU A 119 -2.53 0.56 8.33
C LEU A 119 -1.26 0.73 9.16
N TYR A 120 -0.19 1.22 8.56
CA TYR A 120 1.06 1.54 9.25
C TYR A 120 1.12 3.00 9.64
N VAL A 121 1.18 3.28 10.94
CA VAL A 121 1.36 4.64 11.46
C VAL A 121 2.81 4.82 11.89
N SER A 122 3.57 5.57 11.11
CA SER A 122 4.98 5.85 11.42
C SER A 122 5.12 6.65 12.72
N ARG A 123 6.30 6.57 13.36
CA ARG A 123 6.60 7.35 14.57
C ARG A 123 6.35 8.84 14.40
N LEU A 124 6.74 9.40 13.25
CA LEU A 124 6.57 10.83 12.95
C LEU A 124 5.12 11.26 12.78
N LYS A 125 4.20 10.31 12.51
CA LYS A 125 2.78 10.58 12.30
C LYS A 125 1.90 10.14 13.47
N TRP A 126 2.49 9.49 14.48
CA TRP A 126 1.76 8.97 15.63
C TRP A 126 1.09 10.07 16.46
N GLU A 127 1.74 11.21 16.63
CA GLU A 127 1.17 12.37 17.32
C GLU A 127 -0.02 12.95 16.56
N SER A 128 0.11 13.18 15.26
CA SER A 128 -1.01 13.66 14.45
C SER A 128 -2.18 12.65 14.44
N PHE A 129 -1.87 11.35 14.37
CA PHE A 129 -2.87 10.29 14.36
C PHE A 129 -3.70 10.26 15.65
N GLN A 130 -3.07 10.36 16.82
CA GLN A 130 -3.79 10.34 18.10
C GLN A 130 -4.57 11.64 18.37
N LEU A 131 -4.04 12.80 17.96
CA LEU A 131 -4.72 14.09 18.15
C LEU A 131 -6.02 14.15 17.35
N LEU A 132 -5.98 13.74 16.08
CA LEU A 132 -7.17 13.68 15.24
C LEU A 132 -8.23 12.69 15.75
N ALA A 133 -7.84 11.77 16.65
CA ALA A 133 -8.76 10.83 17.28
C ALA A 133 -9.43 11.39 18.55
N VAL A 134 -9.12 12.62 18.97
CA VAL A 134 -9.70 13.30 20.16
C VAL A 134 -10.07 14.76 19.93
N ASP A 135 -9.65 15.36 18.82
CA ASP A 135 -9.79 16.78 18.50
C ASP A 135 -10.84 16.99 17.41
N TRP A 136 -12.07 17.28 17.83
CA TRP A 136 -13.23 17.58 16.98
C TRP A 136 -14.02 18.76 17.56
N GLU A 137 -14.56 19.60 16.69
CA GLU A 137 -15.28 20.82 17.10
C GLU A 137 -16.80 20.69 17.03
N ASN A 138 -17.30 19.72 16.26
CA ASN A 138 -18.73 19.52 16.02
C ASN A 138 -19.10 18.03 15.89
N ASP A 139 -20.40 17.75 15.93
CA ASP A 139 -20.93 16.38 15.89
C ASP A 139 -20.61 15.65 14.57
N ASP A 140 -20.53 16.37 13.45
CA ASP A 140 -20.22 15.77 12.14
C ASP A 140 -18.75 15.30 12.08
N GLU A 141 -17.83 16.10 12.60
CA GLU A 141 -16.42 15.74 12.77
C GLU A 141 -16.27 14.56 13.73
N HIS A 142 -16.95 14.62 14.88
CA HIS A 142 -16.94 13.52 15.85
C HIS A 142 -17.41 12.21 15.20
N ALA A 143 -18.53 12.24 14.47
CA ALA A 143 -19.06 11.08 13.78
C ALA A 143 -18.09 10.57 12.68
N ALA A 144 -17.36 11.46 12.01
CA ALA A 144 -16.33 11.08 11.05
C ALA A 144 -15.15 10.38 11.73
N VAL A 145 -14.64 10.93 12.84
CA VAL A 145 -13.57 10.32 13.63
C VAL A 145 -13.98 8.93 14.13
N VAL A 146 -15.19 8.77 14.64
CA VAL A 146 -15.70 7.45 15.07
C VAL A 146 -15.69 6.45 13.92
N ARG A 147 -16.19 6.82 12.73
CA ARG A 147 -16.17 5.94 11.55
C ARG A 147 -14.74 5.58 11.13
N ILE A 148 -13.81 6.53 11.20
CA ILE A 148 -12.40 6.30 10.87
C ILE A 148 -11.80 5.29 11.84
N MET A 149 -11.94 5.51 13.14
CA MET A 149 -11.37 4.62 14.16
C MET A 149 -11.99 3.22 14.09
N GLU A 150 -13.30 3.13 13.87
CA GLU A 150 -14.00 1.85 13.68
C GLU A 150 -13.59 1.12 12.39
N SER A 151 -13.08 1.82 11.37
CA SER A 151 -12.62 1.18 10.13
C SER A 151 -11.32 0.38 10.28
N ILE A 152 -10.54 0.65 11.33
CA ILE A 152 -9.21 0.06 11.52
C ILE A 152 -9.35 -1.37 12.05
N LYS A 153 -9.03 -2.36 11.21
CA LYS A 153 -8.98 -3.77 11.59
C LYS A 153 -7.58 -4.26 11.90
N TYR A 154 -6.59 -3.75 11.18
CA TYR A 154 -5.18 -4.12 11.35
C TYR A 154 -4.33 -2.85 11.41
N LEU A 155 -3.68 -2.66 12.55
CA LEU A 155 -2.81 -1.51 12.79
C LEU A 155 -1.37 -2.00 12.92
N ALA A 156 -0.41 -1.31 12.30
CA ALA A 156 1.00 -1.57 12.47
C ALA A 156 1.70 -0.32 13.02
N LEU A 157 2.52 -0.52 14.04
CA LEU A 157 3.30 0.53 14.69
C LEU A 157 4.77 0.14 14.75
N PRO A 158 5.71 1.10 14.63
CA PRO A 158 7.10 0.84 14.97
C PRO A 158 7.23 0.33 16.40
N ALA A 159 8.18 -0.58 16.66
CA ALA A 159 8.46 -1.11 18.00
C ALA A 159 8.60 -0.02 19.06
N PHE A 160 9.32 1.05 18.74
CA PHE A 160 9.44 2.21 19.63
C PHE A 160 8.07 2.80 19.99
N THR A 161 7.23 3.09 19.01
CA THR A 161 5.89 3.66 19.25
C THR A 161 5.01 2.70 20.05
N ALA A 162 5.00 1.41 19.69
CA ALA A 162 4.21 0.40 20.37
C ALA A 162 4.56 0.30 21.86
N TYR A 163 5.85 0.30 22.21
CA TYR A 163 6.29 0.11 23.59
C TYR A 163 6.22 1.39 24.44
N TYR A 164 6.54 2.55 23.86
CA TYR A 164 6.56 3.82 24.61
C TYR A 164 5.21 4.55 24.63
N SER A 165 4.23 4.11 23.85
CA SER A 165 2.89 4.71 23.80
C SER A 165 1.78 3.73 24.16
N ILE A 166 2.07 2.71 24.97
CA ILE A 166 1.07 1.71 25.41
C ILE A 166 -0.16 2.37 26.04
N SER A 167 0.02 3.39 26.88
CA SER A 167 -1.08 4.11 27.52
C SER A 167 -1.98 4.80 26.49
N THR A 168 -1.40 5.49 25.51
CA THR A 168 -2.13 6.11 24.40
C THR A 168 -2.86 5.07 23.56
N ILE A 169 -2.20 3.96 23.23
CA ILE A 169 -2.82 2.87 22.48
C ILE A 169 -4.03 2.33 23.25
N ALA A 170 -3.87 2.06 24.55
CA ALA A 170 -4.95 1.60 25.41
C ALA A 170 -6.12 2.59 25.48
N ALA A 171 -5.85 3.90 25.50
CA ALA A 171 -6.87 4.95 25.47
C ALA A 171 -7.63 5.03 24.13
N LEU A 172 -6.98 4.66 23.01
CA LEU A 172 -7.59 4.64 21.69
C LEU A 172 -8.38 3.35 21.39
N LEU A 173 -8.07 2.23 22.04
CA LEU A 173 -8.73 0.94 21.81
C LEU A 173 -10.26 0.97 21.87
N PRO A 174 -10.92 1.69 22.81
CA PRO A 174 -12.38 1.79 22.84
C PRO A 174 -13.01 2.37 21.57
N TRP A 175 -12.26 3.17 20.82
CA TRP A 175 -12.70 3.79 19.56
C TRP A 175 -12.45 2.88 18.35
N MET A 176 -11.50 1.95 18.44
CA MET A 176 -11.19 0.99 17.38
C MET A 176 -11.97 -0.32 17.55
N LYS A 177 -13.30 -0.25 17.54
CA LYS A 177 -14.17 -1.41 17.87
C LYS A 177 -13.94 -2.66 17.02
N ASN A 178 -13.46 -2.49 15.78
CA ASN A 178 -13.22 -3.60 14.85
C ASN A 178 -11.75 -4.03 14.78
N ILE A 179 -10.88 -3.53 15.67
CA ILE A 179 -9.47 -3.93 15.69
C ILE A 179 -9.34 -5.43 15.94
N LYS A 180 -8.59 -6.11 15.08
CA LYS A 180 -8.30 -7.54 15.19
C LYS A 180 -6.85 -7.77 15.61
N THR A 181 -5.92 -6.96 15.13
CA THR A 181 -4.49 -7.16 15.41
C THR A 181 -3.74 -5.83 15.37
N ILE A 182 -2.84 -5.66 16.34
CA ILE A 182 -1.83 -4.61 16.35
C ILE A 182 -0.46 -5.28 16.11
N TYR A 183 0.12 -5.01 14.95
CA TYR A 183 1.45 -5.48 14.57
C TYR A 183 2.53 -4.53 15.07
N VAL A 184 3.61 -5.10 15.59
CA VAL A 184 4.79 -4.35 16.01
C VAL A 184 5.90 -4.57 15.00
N VAL A 185 6.30 -3.50 14.32
CA VAL A 185 7.32 -3.52 13.26
C VAL A 185 8.68 -3.12 13.84
N ASP A 186 9.63 -4.05 13.85
CA ASP A 186 11.00 -3.80 14.29
C ASP A 186 11.86 -3.28 13.13
N SER A 187 12.50 -2.12 13.31
CA SER A 187 13.35 -1.50 12.29
C SER A 187 14.79 -2.06 12.26
N ARG A 188 15.11 -3.08 13.07
CA ARG A 188 16.47 -3.64 13.17
C ARG A 188 16.97 -4.44 11.95
N HIS A 189 16.22 -4.50 10.84
CA HIS A 189 16.61 -5.24 9.62
C HIS A 189 16.55 -4.42 8.32
N GLN A 190 17.01 -3.17 8.32
CA GLN A 190 17.48 -2.53 7.08
C GLN A 190 19.00 -2.63 6.98
N SER A 191 19.52 -3.82 6.66
CA SER A 191 20.92 -4.00 6.28
C SER A 191 21.13 -3.50 4.84
N ASN A 192 21.57 -2.24 4.76
CA ASN A 192 22.53 -1.70 3.80
C ASN A 192 22.91 -2.59 2.58
N THR A 193 22.09 -2.62 1.54
CA THR A 193 22.52 -3.02 0.18
C THR A 193 22.26 -1.87 -0.78
N GLY A 194 23.14 -0.87 -0.75
CA GLY A 194 22.97 0.34 -1.54
C GLY A 194 24.18 1.25 -1.56
N ARG A 195 25.40 0.70 -1.72
CA ARG A 195 26.58 1.49 -2.11
C ARG A 195 27.71 0.57 -2.59
N THR A 196 27.82 0.38 -3.90
CA THR A 196 28.82 1.00 -4.78
C THR A 196 28.84 0.24 -6.11
N GLY A 197 28.51 0.98 -7.17
CA GLY A 197 28.79 0.56 -8.54
C GLY A 197 30.29 0.43 -8.77
N ALA A 198 30.59 -0.39 -9.77
CA ALA A 198 31.90 -0.67 -10.31
C ALA A 198 32.75 0.58 -10.61
N ALA A 199 34.05 0.45 -10.40
CA ALA A 199 35.06 1.09 -11.24
C ALA A 199 36.18 0.06 -11.49
N THR A 200 36.23 -0.42 -12.72
CA THR A 200 37.34 -1.17 -13.29
C THR A 200 38.22 -0.19 -14.07
N MET A 201 39.52 -0.17 -13.82
CA MET A 201 40.64 0.21 -14.71
C MET A 201 41.89 -0.44 -14.06
N GLY A 202 42.68 -1.34 -14.65
CA GLY A 202 43.31 -1.31 -15.98
C GLY A 202 44.31 -0.16 -16.01
N THR A 203 45.61 -0.31 -15.75
CA THR A 203 46.63 -1.31 -16.12
C THR A 203 47.68 -1.45 -15.02
#